data_AF-A0A7L6CHB3-F1
#
_entry.id   AF-A0A7L6CHB3-F1
#
_cell.length_a   1.000
_cell.length_b   1.000
_cell.length_c   1.000
_cell.angle_alpha   90.00
_cell.angle_beta   90.00
_cell.angle_gamma   90.00
#
_symmetry.space_group_name_H-M   'P 1'
#
loop_
_entity.id
_entity.type
_entity.pdbx_description
1 polymer ?
#
loop_
_entity_poly.entity_id
_entity_poly.type
_entity_poly.pdbx_seq_one_letter_code
_entity_poly.pdbx_strand_id
1 'polypeptide(L)'
;MTKTQSGRSSRSKPVSKTSKGNIFEFYVPKIPGTRPRPKLVKDKKDPKKLVYDKTKPADFLKTSFTKTTSVNFGKGPNKNLLTRYPALPLPQIVRAALECGYGRRKMWSSHLLLSSTESKELSAYLIKRLLMAVSCIRVDKNDAYVTCDFYSKIEPSEKVAISFIAGGIGSFIAAKYWLDAAGEKVKVMLHTSIYTKGISSSIKTNLLTSKKSPDYLVESDSGKWHVFESKGGTDRGRNKRIQEGLLQLGLITHLGWSSDPKQPQSVITQVCTHTSIDAGSRLKVVAYDPPGENDEGFQEIIIDEAVCKLLKIAESLDQFHAINTETYTEEKWEWKSVSQTENLEIALPSKYFNLEVRLRASLGLFLLVNEIIEKYKERTQWSAKFMIERLENNINSYHFDGEYKTISDAFIVFIKNLNDAEEEDVFIVQSRQYLDLDRVLREFDAVLQECQLSSTFSQPNDIQDEGTNVMMSSGMLIRETVRKA
;
A
#
# COMPACT_ATOMS: atom_id res chain seq x y z
N MET A 1 -15.25 59.50 -47.63
CA MET A 1 -15.69 58.12 -47.33
C MET A 1 -14.72 57.51 -46.34
N THR A 2 -15.02 57.62 -45.05
CA THR A 2 -14.21 57.16 -43.92
C THR A 2 -14.92 55.95 -43.31
N LYS A 3 -14.30 54.76 -43.40
CA LYS A 3 -14.83 53.55 -42.75
C LYS A 3 -14.14 53.34 -41.40
N THR A 4 -14.91 53.57 -40.35
CA THR A 4 -14.58 53.30 -38.96
C THR A 4 -14.54 51.79 -38.71
N GLN A 5 -13.37 51.25 -38.34
CA GLN A 5 -13.28 49.88 -37.82
C GLN A 5 -13.65 49.90 -36.32
N SER A 6 -14.78 49.27 -36.00
CA SER A 6 -15.21 49.05 -34.62
C SER A 6 -14.33 47.97 -33.97
N GLY A 7 -13.53 48.37 -32.98
CA GLY A 7 -12.79 47.45 -32.12
C GLY A 7 -13.75 46.53 -31.35
N ARG A 8 -13.70 45.23 -31.66
CA ARG A 8 -14.23 44.21 -30.75
C ARG A 8 -13.25 44.06 -29.59
N SER A 9 -13.57 44.73 -28.49
CA SER A 9 -13.05 44.42 -27.16
C SER A 9 -13.28 42.93 -26.88
N SER A 10 -12.20 42.14 -26.91
CA SER A 10 -12.19 40.80 -26.34
C SER A 10 -12.38 40.95 -24.84
N ARG A 11 -13.62 40.75 -24.36
CA ARG A 11 -13.86 40.49 -22.95
C ARG A 11 -13.06 39.26 -22.56
N SER A 12 -11.91 39.49 -21.91
CA SER A 12 -11.19 38.46 -21.18
C SER A 12 -12.19 37.81 -20.24
N LYS A 13 -12.38 36.49 -20.38
CA LYS A 13 -13.11 35.72 -19.37
C LYS A 13 -12.42 35.99 -18.04
N PRO A 14 -13.15 36.33 -16.96
CA PRO A 14 -12.54 36.50 -15.66
C PRO A 14 -11.79 35.21 -15.35
N VAL A 15 -10.49 35.33 -15.07
CA VAL A 15 -9.67 34.22 -14.56
C VAL A 15 -10.41 33.71 -13.34
N SER A 16 -11.09 32.58 -13.47
CA SER A 16 -11.83 31.98 -12.36
C SER A 16 -10.84 31.86 -11.21
N LYS A 17 -11.11 32.50 -10.06
CA LYS A 17 -10.32 32.30 -8.84
C LYS A 17 -10.18 30.79 -8.64
N THR A 18 -8.99 30.25 -8.92
CA THR A 18 -8.75 28.82 -8.82
C THR A 18 -8.75 28.49 -7.35
N SER A 19 -9.86 27.92 -6.87
CA SER A 19 -10.07 27.54 -5.47
C SER A 19 -8.92 26.68 -4.94
N LYS A 20 -8.55 26.87 -3.67
CA LYS A 20 -7.49 26.15 -2.96
C LYS A 20 -7.61 24.62 -3.07
N GLY A 21 -6.49 23.90 -3.22
CA GLY A 21 -6.43 22.45 -3.18
C GLY A 21 -6.67 21.69 -4.49
N ASN A 22 -6.42 20.37 -4.42
CA ASN A 22 -6.72 19.37 -5.44
C ASN A 22 -8.18 18.95 -5.41
N ILE A 23 -8.68 18.45 -6.54
CA ILE A 23 -10.06 17.99 -6.68
C ILE A 23 -10.15 16.53 -6.21
N PHE A 24 -11.09 16.27 -5.31
CA PHE A 24 -11.46 14.92 -4.88
C PHE A 24 -12.94 14.71 -5.13
N GLU A 25 -13.28 13.67 -5.87
CA GLU A 25 -14.67 13.33 -6.15
C GLU A 25 -14.97 11.91 -5.70
N PHE A 26 -16.06 11.77 -4.97
CA PHE A 26 -16.48 10.49 -4.45
C PHE A 26 -17.81 10.09 -5.05
N TYR A 27 -17.94 8.81 -5.36
CA TYR A 27 -19.08 8.25 -6.04
C TYR A 27 -19.54 6.98 -5.32
N VAL A 28 -20.85 6.87 -5.13
CA VAL A 28 -21.53 5.70 -4.57
C VAL A 28 -22.60 5.21 -5.55
N PRO A 29 -23.05 3.95 -5.46
CA PRO A 29 -24.13 3.47 -6.30
C PRO A 29 -25.38 4.34 -6.19
N LYS A 30 -26.08 4.53 -7.31
CA LYS A 30 -27.38 5.23 -7.29
C LYS A 30 -28.45 4.47 -6.54
N ILE A 31 -28.38 3.14 -6.58
CA ILE A 31 -29.25 2.26 -5.82
C ILE A 31 -28.46 1.84 -4.58
N PRO A 32 -28.79 2.35 -3.38
CA PRO A 32 -28.04 2.05 -2.17
C PRO A 32 -27.90 0.53 -1.94
N GLY A 33 -26.73 0.09 -1.48
CA GLY A 33 -26.45 -1.31 -1.19
C GLY A 33 -26.23 -2.22 -2.40
N THR A 34 -26.36 -1.72 -3.63
CA THR A 34 -26.07 -2.50 -4.84
C THR A 34 -24.61 -2.40 -5.24
N ARG A 35 -24.10 -3.40 -5.96
CA ARG A 35 -22.77 -3.38 -6.55
C ARG A 35 -22.85 -3.32 -8.08
N PRO A 36 -22.94 -2.13 -8.69
CA PRO A 36 -23.14 -2.06 -10.12
C PRO A 36 -22.02 -2.75 -10.90
N ARG A 37 -22.41 -3.63 -11.84
CA ARG A 37 -21.54 -4.29 -12.80
C ARG A 37 -21.92 -3.91 -14.24
N PRO A 38 -20.97 -3.85 -15.18
CA PRO A 38 -21.29 -3.77 -16.59
C PRO A 38 -22.13 -4.99 -17.02
N LYS A 39 -22.89 -4.87 -18.11
CA LYS A 39 -23.66 -6.00 -18.64
C LYS A 39 -22.73 -7.10 -19.15
N LEU A 40 -23.13 -8.35 -19.01
CA LEU A 40 -22.43 -9.47 -19.64
C LEU A 40 -22.80 -9.57 -21.12
N VAL A 41 -21.80 -9.77 -21.97
CA VAL A 41 -21.92 -9.97 -23.41
C VAL A 41 -21.11 -11.19 -23.84
N LYS A 42 -21.43 -11.78 -24.99
CA LYS A 42 -20.63 -12.89 -25.55
C LYS A 42 -19.24 -12.39 -25.93
N ASP A 43 -18.20 -13.14 -25.55
CA ASP A 43 -16.82 -12.84 -25.93
C ASP A 43 -16.67 -12.96 -27.45
N LYS A 44 -15.99 -11.97 -28.05
CA LYS A 44 -15.82 -11.91 -29.51
C LYS A 44 -14.92 -13.02 -30.05
N LYS A 45 -14.00 -13.53 -29.24
CA LYS A 45 -13.05 -14.60 -29.58
C LYS A 45 -13.61 -15.97 -29.21
N ASP A 46 -14.47 -16.04 -28.20
CA ASP A 46 -15.17 -17.28 -27.81
C ASP A 46 -16.66 -17.01 -27.50
N PRO A 47 -17.56 -17.19 -28.47
CA PRO A 47 -18.99 -16.93 -28.29
C PRO A 47 -19.68 -17.76 -27.19
N LYS A 48 -19.04 -18.80 -26.67
CA LYS A 48 -19.54 -19.61 -25.54
C LYS A 48 -19.22 -18.98 -24.18
N LYS A 49 -18.30 -18.03 -24.13
CA LYS A 49 -17.88 -17.35 -22.90
C LYS A 49 -18.60 -16.00 -22.77
N LEU A 50 -19.15 -15.73 -21.59
CA LEU A 50 -19.66 -14.40 -21.24
C LEU A 50 -18.55 -13.57 -20.59
N VAL A 51 -18.46 -12.30 -20.99
CA VAL A 51 -17.52 -11.32 -20.44
C VAL A 51 -18.23 -9.99 -20.20
N TYR A 52 -17.73 -9.21 -19.24
CA TYR A 52 -18.26 -7.88 -18.99
C TYR A 52 -18.04 -6.95 -20.19
N ASP A 53 -19.07 -6.20 -20.57
CA ASP A 53 -19.01 -5.19 -21.64
C ASP A 53 -18.18 -3.99 -21.20
N LYS A 54 -17.02 -3.83 -21.86
CA LYS A 54 -16.06 -2.75 -21.61
C LYS A 54 -16.09 -1.66 -22.69
N THR A 55 -17.10 -1.66 -23.56
CA THR A 55 -17.15 -0.75 -24.73
C THR A 55 -17.60 0.66 -24.37
N LYS A 56 -18.50 0.83 -23.38
CA LYS A 56 -19.07 2.12 -22.96
C LYS A 56 -18.88 2.39 -21.45
N PRO A 57 -17.63 2.52 -20.97
CA PRO A 57 -17.35 2.69 -19.54
C PRO A 57 -17.96 3.98 -18.96
N ALA A 58 -17.95 5.08 -19.72
CA ALA A 58 -18.49 6.36 -19.26
C ALA A 58 -20.00 6.29 -19.00
N ASP A 59 -20.75 5.67 -19.91
CA ASP A 59 -22.20 5.50 -19.78
C ASP A 59 -22.52 4.65 -18.57
N PHE A 60 -21.84 3.50 -18.41
CA PHE A 60 -22.00 2.63 -17.25
C PHE A 60 -21.79 3.37 -15.93
N LEU A 61 -20.68 4.12 -15.77
CA LEU A 61 -20.41 4.84 -14.54
C LEU A 61 -21.47 5.93 -14.27
N LYS A 62 -21.85 6.70 -15.30
CA LYS A 62 -22.86 7.76 -15.20
C LYS A 62 -24.25 7.21 -14.86
N THR A 63 -24.63 6.06 -15.40
CA THR A 63 -25.95 5.47 -15.12
C THR A 63 -26.00 4.84 -13.74
N SER A 64 -24.88 4.30 -13.26
CA SER A 64 -24.86 3.41 -12.10
C SER A 64 -24.42 4.07 -10.79
N PHE A 65 -23.65 5.15 -10.87
CA PHE A 65 -23.11 5.85 -9.70
C PHE A 65 -23.58 7.30 -9.66
N THR A 66 -23.63 7.87 -8.46
CA THR A 66 -23.88 9.29 -8.21
C THR A 66 -22.75 9.87 -7.37
N LYS A 67 -22.43 11.13 -7.61
CA LYS A 67 -21.47 11.87 -6.79
C LYS A 67 -22.07 12.08 -5.41
N THR A 68 -21.27 11.88 -4.37
CA THR A 68 -21.65 12.13 -2.97
C THR A 68 -20.67 13.09 -2.30
N THR A 69 -21.14 13.78 -1.28
CA THR A 69 -20.33 14.52 -0.31
C THR A 69 -20.48 13.94 1.09
N SER A 70 -21.02 12.73 1.23
CA SER A 70 -21.26 12.08 2.52
C SER A 70 -20.73 10.64 2.52
N VAL A 71 -20.22 10.21 3.67
CA VAL A 71 -19.88 8.80 3.96
C VAL A 71 -21.02 8.12 4.71
N ASN A 72 -21.26 6.84 4.41
CA ASN A 72 -22.35 6.04 4.98
C ASN A 72 -21.92 5.18 6.19
N PHE A 73 -20.66 5.24 6.61
CA PHE A 73 -20.12 4.49 7.76
C PHE A 73 -19.56 5.44 8.83
N GLY A 74 -19.00 4.86 9.91
CA GLY A 74 -18.37 5.60 11.01
C GLY A 74 -19.34 6.40 11.90
N LYS A 75 -18.78 7.20 12.81
CA LYS A 75 -19.52 8.06 13.76
C LYS A 75 -19.03 9.52 13.73
N GLY A 76 -18.25 9.90 12.72
CA GLY A 76 -17.71 11.25 12.58
C GLY A 76 -18.80 12.34 12.65
N PRO A 77 -18.51 13.50 13.27
CA PRO A 77 -19.52 14.49 13.63
C PRO A 77 -20.28 15.08 12.43
N ASN A 78 -19.64 15.12 11.26
CA ASN A 78 -20.23 15.71 10.05
C ASN A 78 -20.47 14.71 8.92
N LYS A 79 -19.82 13.53 8.92
CA LYS A 79 -19.82 12.53 7.82
C LYS A 79 -19.68 13.13 6.42
N ASN A 80 -19.11 14.32 6.29
CA ASN A 80 -19.11 15.12 5.07
C ASN A 80 -17.71 15.14 4.47
N LEU A 81 -17.62 14.75 3.20
CA LEU A 81 -16.41 14.79 2.41
C LEU A 81 -16.24 16.18 1.82
N LEU A 82 -15.04 16.74 1.99
CA LEU A 82 -14.68 17.95 1.27
C LEU A 82 -14.55 17.64 -0.22
N THR A 83 -15.00 18.59 -1.05
CA THR A 83 -14.86 18.47 -2.51
C THR A 83 -13.45 18.82 -2.99
N ARG A 84 -12.66 19.45 -2.12
CA ARG A 84 -11.28 19.86 -2.34
C ARG A 84 -10.48 19.72 -1.07
N TYR A 85 -9.25 19.26 -1.23
CA TYR A 85 -8.31 19.13 -0.13
C TYR A 85 -7.02 19.85 -0.47
N PRO A 86 -6.41 20.55 0.50
CA PRO A 86 -5.09 21.13 0.29
C PRO A 86 -4.08 20.03 -0.06
N ALA A 87 -3.02 20.43 -0.77
CA ALA A 87 -1.83 19.62 -0.93
C ALA A 87 -1.33 19.25 0.46
N LEU A 88 -1.00 17.97 0.63
CA LEU A 88 -0.36 17.51 1.84
C LEU A 88 1.07 18.11 1.93
N PRO A 89 1.60 18.33 3.14
CA PRO A 89 3.02 18.61 3.30
C PRO A 89 3.89 17.49 2.71
N LEU A 90 5.13 17.80 2.33
CA LEU A 90 6.05 16.84 1.72
C LEU A 90 6.20 15.54 2.55
N PRO A 91 6.38 15.58 3.89
CA PRO A 91 6.45 14.37 4.72
C PRO A 91 5.26 13.42 4.56
N GLN A 92 4.05 13.97 4.42
CA GLN A 92 2.83 13.18 4.26
C GLN A 92 2.73 12.54 2.87
N ILE A 93 3.26 13.17 1.82
CA ILE A 93 3.36 12.55 0.48
C ILE A 93 4.39 11.46 0.46
N VAL A 94 5.54 11.68 1.08
CA VAL A 94 6.58 10.66 1.20
C VAL A 94 6.03 9.47 1.98
N ARG A 95 5.35 9.71 3.12
CA ARG A 95 4.61 8.66 3.83
C ARG A 95 3.64 7.93 2.91
N ALA A 96 2.79 8.64 2.18
CA ALA A 96 1.80 8.03 1.28
C ALA A 96 2.47 7.12 0.24
N ALA A 97 3.58 7.56 -0.35
CA ALA A 97 4.33 6.76 -1.30
C ALA A 97 4.85 5.48 -0.65
N LEU A 98 5.57 5.62 0.49
CA LEU A 98 6.21 4.51 1.20
C LEU A 98 5.18 3.49 1.72
N GLU A 99 4.07 3.95 2.32
CA GLU A 99 2.96 3.10 2.80
C GLU A 99 2.29 2.30 1.67
N CYS A 100 2.29 2.84 0.44
CA CYS A 100 1.71 2.18 -0.72
C CYS A 100 2.65 1.18 -1.42
N GLY A 101 3.86 0.92 -0.91
CA GLY A 101 4.78 -0.07 -1.48
C GLY A 101 5.24 0.24 -2.90
N TYR A 102 5.32 1.53 -3.25
CA TYR A 102 5.57 2.05 -4.59
C TYR A 102 6.65 1.28 -5.39
N GLY A 103 6.34 0.97 -6.65
CA GLY A 103 7.31 0.41 -7.61
C GLY A 103 7.67 -1.07 -7.43
N ARG A 104 7.13 -1.76 -6.40
CA ARG A 104 7.45 -3.16 -6.11
C ARG A 104 6.41 -4.12 -6.70
N ARG A 105 6.85 -5.05 -7.57
CA ARG A 105 6.02 -6.18 -8.00
C ARG A 105 6.43 -7.43 -7.24
N LYS A 106 5.55 -7.97 -6.37
CA LYS A 106 5.74 -9.27 -5.69
C LYS A 106 7.14 -9.49 -5.05
N MET A 107 7.70 -8.47 -4.40
CA MET A 107 9.14 -8.45 -4.10
C MET A 107 9.58 -9.17 -2.84
N TRP A 108 8.68 -9.49 -1.91
CA TRP A 108 9.10 -10.23 -0.73
C TRP A 108 9.28 -11.71 -1.04
N SER A 109 10.52 -12.11 -1.28
CA SER A 109 10.93 -13.50 -1.31
C SER A 109 11.80 -13.85 -0.11
N SER A 110 11.91 -15.15 0.19
CA SER A 110 12.93 -15.63 1.12
C SER A 110 14.31 -15.13 0.71
N HIS A 111 14.66 -15.22 -0.57
CA HIS A 111 15.95 -14.76 -1.09
C HIS A 111 16.23 -13.30 -0.78
N LEU A 112 15.26 -12.40 -1.02
CA LEU A 112 15.45 -10.98 -0.78
C LEU A 112 15.65 -10.67 0.72
N LEU A 113 14.94 -11.36 1.61
CA LEU A 113 15.12 -11.19 3.06
C LEU A 113 16.47 -11.72 3.54
N LEU A 114 16.88 -12.88 3.03
CA LEU A 114 18.11 -13.58 3.37
C LEU A 114 19.35 -12.96 2.70
N SER A 115 19.17 -12.08 1.69
CA SER A 115 20.22 -11.35 0.97
C SER A 115 20.12 -9.85 1.24
N SER A 116 20.71 -9.38 2.34
CA SER A 116 20.63 -7.97 2.73
C SER A 116 21.23 -7.02 1.69
N THR A 117 22.25 -7.46 0.94
CA THR A 117 22.91 -6.63 -0.09
C THR A 117 21.97 -6.35 -1.25
N GLU A 118 21.34 -7.39 -1.81
CA GLU A 118 20.39 -7.23 -2.92
C GLU A 118 19.18 -6.39 -2.48
N SER A 119 18.68 -6.60 -1.25
CA SER A 119 17.55 -5.81 -0.72
C SER A 119 17.87 -4.31 -0.62
N LYS A 120 19.10 -3.96 -0.22
CA LYS A 120 19.58 -2.57 -0.16
C LYS A 120 19.72 -1.97 -1.55
N GLU A 121 20.31 -2.69 -2.50
CA GLU A 121 20.47 -2.24 -3.90
C GLU A 121 19.12 -1.96 -4.57
N LEU A 122 18.18 -2.89 -4.39
CA LEU A 122 16.82 -2.76 -4.87
C LEU A 122 16.11 -1.55 -4.24
N SER A 123 16.28 -1.35 -2.94
CA SER A 123 15.69 -0.20 -2.25
C SER A 123 16.28 1.13 -2.72
N ALA A 124 17.58 1.20 -2.98
CA ALA A 124 18.22 2.36 -3.59
C ALA A 124 17.66 2.67 -4.99
N TYR A 125 17.43 1.64 -5.82
CA TYR A 125 16.78 1.79 -7.12
C TYR A 125 15.35 2.34 -7.00
N LEU A 126 14.56 1.80 -6.05
CA LEU A 126 13.19 2.24 -5.86
C LEU A 126 13.11 3.70 -5.40
N ILE A 127 13.96 4.13 -4.47
CA ILE A 127 14.04 5.54 -4.05
C ILE A 127 14.22 6.45 -5.27
N LYS A 128 15.12 6.10 -6.20
CA LYS A 128 15.30 6.86 -7.46
C LYS A 128 14.03 6.90 -8.31
N ARG A 129 13.27 5.80 -8.40
CA ARG A 129 11.97 5.78 -9.10
C ARG A 129 10.92 6.67 -8.45
N LEU A 130 10.90 6.75 -7.12
CA LEU A 130 10.01 7.67 -6.42
C LEU A 130 10.36 9.12 -6.73
N LEU A 131 11.65 9.46 -6.69
CA LEU A 131 12.13 10.80 -7.02
C LEU A 131 11.78 11.18 -8.46
N MET A 132 11.86 10.24 -9.40
CA MET A 132 11.39 10.42 -10.77
C MET A 132 9.88 10.73 -10.85
N ALA A 133 9.05 10.05 -10.05
CA ALA A 133 7.61 10.31 -10.02
C ALA A 133 7.27 11.65 -9.35
N VAL A 134 7.93 11.96 -8.22
CA VAL A 134 7.71 13.20 -7.46
C VAL A 134 8.20 14.43 -8.23
N SER A 135 9.29 14.34 -9.00
CA SER A 135 9.78 15.47 -9.82
C SER A 135 8.80 15.91 -10.91
N CYS A 136 7.84 15.05 -11.26
CA CYS A 136 6.75 15.38 -12.20
C CYS A 136 5.62 16.20 -11.55
N ILE A 137 5.65 16.42 -10.23
CA ILE A 137 4.60 17.07 -9.47
C ILE A 137 5.20 18.27 -8.73
N ARG A 138 4.52 19.41 -8.78
CA ARG A 138 4.84 20.61 -7.99
C ARG A 138 3.62 21.12 -7.24
N VAL A 139 3.82 21.90 -6.19
CA VAL A 139 2.72 22.61 -5.52
C VAL A 139 2.53 23.97 -6.18
N ASP A 140 1.29 24.34 -6.53
CA ASP A 140 0.95 25.67 -7.04
C ASP A 140 0.63 26.65 -5.90
N LYS A 141 0.47 27.94 -6.25
CA LYS A 141 0.13 29.02 -5.31
C LYS A 141 -1.21 28.85 -4.56
N ASN A 142 -1.99 27.84 -4.89
CA ASN A 142 -3.28 27.55 -4.27
C ASN A 142 -3.20 26.24 -3.48
N ASP A 143 -2.01 25.82 -3.06
CA ASP A 143 -1.76 24.59 -2.33
C ASP A 143 -2.38 23.37 -3.04
N ALA A 144 -2.15 23.26 -4.35
CA ALA A 144 -2.58 22.09 -5.13
C ALA A 144 -1.39 21.46 -5.85
N TYR A 145 -1.32 20.13 -5.85
CA TYR A 145 -0.40 19.40 -6.71
C TYR A 145 -0.78 19.60 -8.17
N VAL A 146 0.21 20.01 -8.97
CA VAL A 146 0.12 20.22 -10.40
C VAL A 146 1.19 19.39 -11.08
N THR A 147 0.81 18.68 -12.13
CA THR A 147 1.76 17.96 -12.97
C THR A 147 2.55 18.97 -13.81
N CYS A 148 3.88 18.83 -13.84
CA CYS A 148 4.75 19.72 -14.61
C CYS A 148 4.47 19.64 -16.13
N ASP A 149 4.65 20.74 -16.86
CA ASP A 149 4.33 20.82 -18.29
C ASP A 149 5.19 19.87 -19.15
N PHE A 150 6.44 19.66 -18.74
CA PHE A 150 7.36 18.72 -19.40
C PHE A 150 6.86 17.27 -19.34
N TYR A 151 5.94 16.93 -18.43
CA TYR A 151 5.33 15.60 -18.39
C TYR A 151 4.74 15.21 -19.76
N SER A 152 4.24 16.17 -20.53
CA SER A 152 3.76 15.92 -21.90
C SER A 152 4.84 15.32 -22.83
N LYS A 153 6.12 15.64 -22.58
CA LYS A 153 7.29 15.26 -23.39
C LYS A 153 7.96 13.96 -22.94
N ILE A 154 7.64 13.45 -21.76
CA ILE A 154 8.15 12.17 -21.23
C ILE A 154 7.69 11.01 -22.11
N GLU A 155 8.53 9.97 -22.23
CA GLU A 155 8.22 8.78 -23.00
C GLU A 155 6.96 8.06 -22.45
N PRO A 156 6.07 7.52 -23.30
CA PRO A 156 4.89 6.79 -22.83
C PRO A 156 5.18 5.64 -21.86
N SER A 157 6.29 4.94 -22.01
CA SER A 157 6.72 3.84 -21.14
C SER A 157 6.99 4.33 -19.71
N GLU A 158 7.68 5.45 -19.55
CA GLU A 158 7.96 6.09 -18.25
C GLU A 158 6.70 6.63 -17.59
N LYS A 159 5.79 7.21 -18.38
CA LYS A 159 4.48 7.69 -17.89
C LYS A 159 3.66 6.56 -17.23
N VAL A 160 3.80 5.31 -17.69
CA VAL A 160 3.11 4.17 -17.06
C VAL A 160 3.62 3.96 -15.64
N ALA A 161 4.94 3.99 -15.43
CA ALA A 161 5.55 3.87 -14.11
C ALA A 161 5.13 5.00 -13.18
N ILE A 162 5.17 6.25 -13.66
CA ILE A 162 4.76 7.43 -12.89
C ILE A 162 3.27 7.33 -12.51
N SER A 163 2.43 6.94 -13.47
CA SER A 163 0.99 6.78 -13.24
C SER A 163 0.67 5.72 -12.19
N PHE A 164 1.44 4.63 -12.12
CA PHE A 164 1.28 3.60 -11.09
C PHE A 164 1.57 4.17 -9.70
N ILE A 165 2.69 4.90 -9.55
CA ILE A 165 3.08 5.52 -8.27
C ILE A 165 2.07 6.60 -7.86
N ALA A 166 1.69 7.48 -8.78
CA ALA A 166 0.68 8.51 -8.53
C ALA A 166 -0.70 7.92 -8.18
N GLY A 167 -1.06 6.77 -8.78
CA GLY A 167 -2.22 5.98 -8.41
C GLY A 167 -2.16 5.58 -6.94
N GLY A 168 -1.07 4.91 -6.51
CA GLY A 168 -0.86 4.50 -5.12
C GLY A 168 -0.98 5.67 -4.14
N ILE A 169 -0.23 6.76 -4.37
CA ILE A 169 -0.29 7.98 -3.56
C ILE A 169 -1.72 8.51 -3.47
N GLY A 170 -2.42 8.66 -4.61
CA GLY A 170 -3.79 9.16 -4.58
C GLY A 170 -4.77 8.20 -3.90
N SER A 171 -4.52 6.89 -3.91
CA SER A 171 -5.29 5.90 -3.15
C SER A 171 -5.11 6.07 -1.64
N PHE A 172 -3.88 6.27 -1.16
CA PHE A 172 -3.62 6.59 0.25
C PHE A 172 -4.32 7.88 0.66
N ILE A 173 -4.20 8.94 -0.15
CA ILE A 173 -4.84 10.22 0.15
C ILE A 173 -6.37 10.09 0.17
N ALA A 174 -6.94 9.32 -0.77
CA ALA A 174 -8.35 9.00 -0.77
C ALA A 174 -8.75 8.25 0.50
N ALA A 175 -8.02 7.20 0.89
CA ALA A 175 -8.28 6.44 2.10
C ALA A 175 -8.23 7.33 3.35
N LYS A 176 -7.19 8.17 3.47
CA LYS A 176 -7.05 9.14 4.55
C LYS A 176 -8.29 10.02 4.68
N TYR A 177 -8.67 10.73 3.62
CA TYR A 177 -9.81 11.66 3.69
C TYR A 177 -11.16 10.97 3.81
N TRP A 178 -11.28 9.76 3.27
CA TRP A 178 -12.48 8.93 3.38
C TRP A 178 -12.72 8.46 4.82
N LEU A 179 -11.67 7.98 5.49
CA LEU A 179 -11.70 7.59 6.89
C LEU A 179 -11.85 8.79 7.82
N ASP A 180 -11.10 9.88 7.58
CA ASP A 180 -11.17 11.11 8.38
C ASP A 180 -12.62 11.66 8.42
N ALA A 181 -13.33 11.63 7.27
CA ALA A 181 -14.74 12.04 7.21
C ALA A 181 -15.67 11.16 8.06
N ALA A 182 -15.32 9.88 8.23
CA ALA A 182 -16.03 8.92 9.09
C ALA A 182 -15.64 9.03 10.57
N GLY A 183 -14.69 9.91 10.92
CA GLY A 183 -14.14 10.03 12.27
C GLY A 183 -13.17 8.91 12.63
N GLU A 184 -12.53 8.30 11.63
CA GLU A 184 -11.56 7.21 11.78
C GLU A 184 -10.22 7.64 11.16
N LYS A 185 -9.12 6.98 11.53
CA LYS A 185 -7.79 7.22 10.94
C LYS A 185 -7.26 5.95 10.27
N VAL A 186 -6.41 6.10 9.26
CA VAL A 186 -5.64 4.97 8.71
C VAL A 186 -4.64 4.50 9.77
N LYS A 187 -4.80 3.27 10.26
CA LYS A 187 -3.87 2.62 11.19
C LYS A 187 -2.81 1.84 10.43
N VAL A 188 -3.23 1.01 9.47
CA VAL A 188 -2.35 0.22 8.61
C VAL A 188 -2.89 0.24 7.17
N MET A 189 -2.00 0.40 6.20
CA MET A 189 -2.26 0.12 4.80
C MET A 189 -1.28 -0.95 4.31
N LEU A 190 -1.80 -2.07 3.82
CA LEU A 190 -1.02 -3.20 3.31
C LEU A 190 -1.16 -3.27 1.80
N HIS A 191 -0.05 -3.12 1.08
CA HIS A 191 0.00 -3.39 -0.35
C HIS A 191 -0.06 -4.91 -0.63
N THR A 192 -0.54 -5.30 -1.81
CA THR A 192 -0.63 -6.69 -2.25
C THR A 192 0.68 -7.46 -2.21
N SER A 193 1.83 -6.79 -2.36
CA SER A 193 3.13 -7.44 -2.19
C SER A 193 3.44 -7.89 -0.75
N ILE A 194 2.73 -7.34 0.24
CA ILE A 194 2.91 -7.65 1.67
C ILE A 194 1.83 -8.62 2.11
N TYR A 195 0.55 -8.23 2.00
CA TYR A 195 -0.52 -9.04 2.61
C TYR A 195 -0.63 -10.43 1.97
N THR A 196 -0.27 -10.60 0.69
CA THR A 196 -0.30 -11.92 0.04
C THR A 196 0.74 -12.89 0.61
N LYS A 197 1.76 -12.39 1.30
CA LYS A 197 2.78 -13.19 1.99
C LYS A 197 2.37 -13.56 3.41
N GLY A 198 1.46 -12.79 3.99
CA GLY A 198 0.87 -13.08 5.30
C GLY A 198 -0.44 -13.86 5.23
N ILE A 199 -0.92 -14.30 4.07
CA ILE A 199 -2.15 -15.10 4.01
C ILE A 199 -1.95 -16.37 4.84
N SER A 200 -2.82 -16.58 5.83
CA SER A 200 -2.71 -17.72 6.73
C SER A 200 -2.94 -19.03 5.97
N SER A 201 -2.03 -20.00 6.12
CA SER A 201 -2.16 -21.35 5.53
C SER A 201 -3.31 -22.13 6.15
N SER A 202 -3.62 -21.88 7.43
CA SER A 202 -4.65 -22.61 8.19
C SER A 202 -6.09 -22.47 7.68
N ILE A 203 -6.35 -21.61 6.69
CA ILE A 203 -7.70 -21.37 6.17
C ILE A 203 -7.81 -21.81 4.72
N LYS A 204 -8.55 -22.89 4.53
CA LYS A 204 -8.79 -23.56 3.24
C LYS A 204 -9.49 -22.67 2.19
N THR A 205 -10.14 -21.58 2.59
CA THR A 205 -10.92 -20.68 1.71
C THR A 205 -10.10 -19.54 1.08
N ASN A 206 -8.78 -19.49 1.33
CA ASN A 206 -7.88 -18.44 0.83
C ASN A 206 -7.53 -18.58 -0.67
N LEU A 207 -8.52 -18.47 -1.57
CA LEU A 207 -8.37 -18.59 -3.04
C LEU A 207 -7.84 -17.31 -3.73
N LEU A 208 -6.98 -16.53 -3.07
CA LEU A 208 -6.35 -15.37 -3.72
C LEU A 208 -5.32 -15.82 -4.76
N THR A 209 -5.79 -16.12 -5.97
CA THR A 209 -4.89 -16.22 -7.12
C THR A 209 -4.40 -14.82 -7.49
N SER A 210 -3.08 -14.67 -7.67
CA SER A 210 -2.40 -13.37 -7.89
C SER A 210 -2.86 -12.52 -9.09
N LYS A 211 -3.89 -12.94 -9.83
CA LYS A 211 -4.51 -12.19 -10.94
C LYS A 211 -5.78 -11.42 -10.53
N LYS A 212 -6.29 -11.58 -9.30
CA LYS A 212 -7.55 -10.95 -8.84
C LYS A 212 -7.49 -10.32 -7.44
N SER A 213 -6.30 -10.13 -6.87
CA SER A 213 -6.18 -9.53 -5.54
C SER A 213 -6.22 -7.99 -5.65
N PRO A 214 -6.95 -7.28 -4.77
CA PRO A 214 -6.98 -5.83 -4.77
C PRO A 214 -5.64 -5.23 -4.35
N ASP A 215 -5.31 -4.03 -4.81
CA ASP A 215 -3.99 -3.45 -4.52
C ASP A 215 -3.71 -3.27 -3.01
N TYR A 216 -4.72 -2.90 -2.22
CA TYR A 216 -4.53 -2.55 -0.81
C TYR A 216 -5.62 -3.07 0.13
N LEU A 217 -5.21 -3.47 1.34
CA LEU A 217 -6.06 -3.68 2.50
C LEU A 217 -5.75 -2.59 3.54
N VAL A 218 -6.78 -1.96 4.10
CA VAL A 218 -6.65 -0.82 5.01
C VAL A 218 -7.40 -1.12 6.30
N GLU A 219 -6.68 -1.08 7.42
CA GLU A 219 -7.25 -1.16 8.77
C GLU A 219 -7.38 0.26 9.33
N SER A 220 -8.54 0.59 9.89
CA SER A 220 -8.73 1.83 10.64
C SER A 220 -8.25 1.71 12.09
N ASP A 221 -8.08 2.84 12.77
CA ASP A 221 -7.77 2.90 14.20
C ASP A 221 -8.83 2.22 15.10
N SER A 222 -10.07 2.12 14.62
CA SER A 222 -11.14 1.35 15.27
C SER A 222 -11.11 -0.17 14.96
N GLY A 223 -10.15 -0.64 14.15
CA GLY A 223 -10.00 -2.04 13.77
C GLY A 223 -10.88 -2.48 12.60
N LYS A 224 -11.54 -1.54 11.89
CA LYS A 224 -12.39 -1.87 10.74
C LYS A 224 -11.58 -2.00 9.46
N TRP A 225 -12.05 -2.87 8.58
CA TRP A 225 -11.37 -3.18 7.33
C TRP A 225 -12.01 -2.51 6.11
N HIS A 226 -11.14 -2.01 5.24
CA HIS A 226 -11.49 -1.39 3.96
C HIS A 226 -10.56 -1.95 2.87
N VAL A 227 -11.09 -2.11 1.66
CA VAL A 227 -10.33 -2.61 0.52
C VAL A 227 -10.21 -1.50 -0.52
N PHE A 228 -9.02 -1.32 -1.08
CA PHE A 228 -8.77 -0.31 -2.10
C PHE A 228 -8.10 -0.93 -3.33
N GLU A 229 -8.61 -0.56 -4.50
CA GLU A 229 -8.00 -0.84 -5.80
C GLU A 229 -7.57 0.48 -6.42
N SER A 230 -6.32 0.57 -6.86
CA SER A 230 -5.74 1.81 -7.32
C SER A 230 -5.54 1.83 -8.83
N LYS A 231 -5.82 2.99 -9.41
CA LYS A 231 -5.51 3.31 -10.80
C LYS A 231 -4.87 4.69 -10.85
N GLY A 232 -3.99 4.89 -11.82
CA GLY A 232 -3.54 6.23 -12.18
C GLY A 232 -3.37 6.32 -13.69
N GLY A 233 -3.38 7.52 -14.24
CA GLY A 233 -3.24 7.75 -15.69
C GLY A 233 -3.81 9.09 -16.12
N THR A 234 -4.02 9.28 -17.42
CA THR A 234 -4.63 10.52 -17.93
C THR A 234 -6.14 10.55 -17.71
N ASP A 235 -6.71 11.75 -17.60
CA ASP A 235 -8.16 11.92 -17.37
C ASP A 235 -9.00 11.32 -18.50
N ARG A 236 -8.50 11.38 -19.75
CA ARG A 236 -9.18 10.82 -20.93
C ARG A 236 -9.39 9.30 -20.84
N GLY A 237 -8.46 8.58 -20.22
CA GLY A 237 -8.52 7.12 -20.05
C GLY A 237 -9.23 6.65 -18.78
N ARG A 238 -9.56 7.59 -17.88
CA ARG A 238 -10.01 7.33 -16.51
C ARG A 238 -11.17 6.35 -16.41
N ASN A 239 -12.26 6.59 -17.15
CA ASN A 239 -13.49 5.81 -16.99
C ASN A 239 -13.28 4.32 -17.29
N LYS A 240 -12.44 4.00 -18.29
CA LYS A 240 -12.09 2.61 -18.61
C LYS A 240 -11.32 1.95 -17.46
N ARG A 241 -10.31 2.65 -16.92
CA ARG A 241 -9.49 2.14 -15.80
C ARG A 241 -10.32 1.93 -14.53
N ILE A 242 -11.25 2.84 -14.24
CA ILE A 242 -12.19 2.69 -13.12
C ILE A 242 -13.08 1.47 -13.33
N GLN A 243 -13.68 1.30 -14.51
CA GLN A 243 -14.48 0.12 -14.80
C GLN A 243 -13.68 -1.18 -14.62
N GLU A 244 -12.41 -1.20 -15.05
CA GLU A 244 -11.51 -2.34 -14.84
C GLU A 244 -11.23 -2.58 -13.35
N GLY A 245 -10.93 -1.53 -12.58
CA GLY A 245 -10.68 -1.62 -11.14
C GLY A 245 -11.91 -2.06 -10.34
N LEU A 246 -13.10 -1.55 -10.68
CA LEU A 246 -14.36 -1.99 -10.07
C LEU A 246 -14.58 -3.50 -10.23
N LEU A 247 -14.23 -4.08 -11.37
CA LEU A 247 -14.32 -5.53 -11.62
C LEU A 247 -13.29 -6.35 -10.82
N GLN A 248 -12.19 -5.74 -10.39
CA GLN A 248 -11.19 -6.37 -9.52
C GLN A 248 -11.62 -6.31 -8.05
N LEU A 249 -12.36 -5.27 -7.67
CA LEU A 249 -13.03 -5.21 -6.38
C LEU A 249 -14.12 -6.27 -6.32
N GLY A 250 -14.14 -7.01 -5.22
CA GLY A 250 -15.32 -7.76 -4.81
C GLY A 250 -15.18 -9.18 -4.37
N LEU A 251 -13.98 -9.74 -4.42
CA LEU A 251 -13.75 -11.06 -3.87
C LEU A 251 -13.71 -11.01 -2.34
N ILE A 252 -13.01 -10.02 -1.78
CA ILE A 252 -12.73 -9.95 -0.35
C ILE A 252 -13.91 -9.30 0.40
N THR A 253 -14.72 -10.12 1.05
CA THR A 253 -15.89 -9.65 1.82
C THR A 253 -15.61 -9.58 3.32
N HIS A 254 -14.71 -10.42 3.83
CA HIS A 254 -14.34 -10.47 5.24
C HIS A 254 -12.81 -10.53 5.39
N LEU A 255 -12.28 -9.77 6.35
CA LEU A 255 -10.86 -9.61 6.61
C LEU A 255 -10.57 -9.65 8.10
N GLY A 256 -9.40 -10.18 8.46
CA GLY A 256 -8.96 -10.19 9.83
C GLY A 256 -7.50 -10.53 10.06
N TRP A 257 -7.00 -10.14 11.23
CA TRP A 257 -5.72 -10.61 11.74
C TRP A 257 -5.85 -12.01 12.35
N SER A 258 -4.87 -12.89 12.15
CA SER A 258 -4.87 -14.23 12.78
C SER A 258 -4.77 -14.17 14.31
N SER A 259 -4.27 -13.05 14.85
CA SER A 259 -4.11 -12.78 16.27
C SER A 259 -5.41 -12.35 16.96
N ASP A 260 -6.42 -11.89 16.22
CA ASP A 260 -7.63 -11.35 16.79
C ASP A 260 -8.75 -12.43 16.85
N PRO A 261 -9.25 -12.76 18.06
CA PRO A 261 -10.26 -13.79 18.24
C PRO A 261 -11.64 -13.43 17.64
N LYS A 262 -11.87 -12.18 17.23
CA LYS A 262 -13.15 -11.71 16.67
C LYS A 262 -13.17 -11.68 15.13
N GLN A 263 -12.26 -12.42 14.49
CA GLN A 263 -12.06 -12.41 13.04
C GLN A 263 -12.69 -13.63 12.35
N PRO A 264 -12.97 -13.55 11.03
CA PRO A 264 -12.83 -12.38 10.16
C PRO A 264 -14.03 -11.43 10.27
N GLN A 265 -13.80 -10.12 10.08
CA GLN A 265 -14.84 -9.08 10.13
C GLN A 265 -15.24 -8.64 8.72
N SER A 266 -16.50 -8.25 8.54
CA SER A 266 -16.99 -7.73 7.26
C SER A 266 -16.23 -6.47 6.85
N VAL A 267 -15.81 -6.42 5.59
CA VAL A 267 -15.21 -5.23 4.97
C VAL A 267 -16.28 -4.14 4.85
N ILE A 268 -15.96 -2.94 5.35
CA ILE A 268 -16.91 -1.82 5.38
C ILE A 268 -17.07 -1.16 4.02
N THR A 269 -15.96 -0.93 3.30
CA THR A 269 -15.97 -0.29 1.97
C THR A 269 -15.01 -0.98 1.01
N GLN A 270 -15.34 -0.95 -0.28
CA GLN A 270 -14.50 -1.49 -1.35
C GLN A 270 -14.34 -0.40 -2.41
N VAL A 271 -13.22 0.31 -2.40
CA VAL A 271 -13.07 1.57 -3.13
C VAL A 271 -12.13 1.42 -4.32
N CYS A 272 -12.57 1.80 -5.52
CA CYS A 272 -11.69 1.97 -6.68
C CYS A 272 -11.31 3.43 -6.79
N THR A 273 -10.02 3.73 -6.72
CA THR A 273 -9.49 5.08 -6.88
C THR A 273 -8.88 5.25 -8.28
N HIS A 274 -8.94 6.47 -8.80
CA HIS A 274 -8.17 6.87 -9.97
C HIS A 274 -7.55 8.25 -9.77
N THR A 275 -6.22 8.32 -9.90
CA THR A 275 -5.46 9.57 -9.91
C THR A 275 -5.20 10.01 -11.35
N SER A 276 -5.80 11.13 -11.77
CA SER A 276 -5.52 11.75 -13.06
C SER A 276 -4.24 12.57 -12.99
N ILE A 277 -3.28 12.25 -13.88
CA ILE A 277 -2.00 12.93 -14.06
C ILE A 277 -1.87 13.38 -15.52
N ASP A 278 -2.23 14.64 -15.76
CA ASP A 278 -2.19 15.28 -17.08
C ASP A 278 -1.26 16.51 -17.00
N ALA A 279 -0.44 16.71 -18.03
CA ALA A 279 0.54 17.79 -18.08
C ALA A 279 -0.12 19.16 -17.86
N GLY A 280 0.50 20.00 -17.03
CA GLY A 280 0.02 21.35 -16.69
C GLY A 280 -1.28 21.37 -15.87
N SER A 281 -1.82 20.21 -15.50
CA SER A 281 -3.10 20.09 -14.81
C SER A 281 -2.91 19.73 -13.34
N ARG A 282 -3.84 20.20 -12.50
CA ARG A 282 -3.93 19.74 -11.10
C ARG A 282 -4.19 18.25 -11.07
N LEU A 283 -3.56 17.55 -10.13
CA LEU A 283 -3.93 16.18 -9.82
C LEU A 283 -5.40 16.15 -9.40
N LYS A 284 -6.12 15.17 -9.93
CA LYS A 284 -7.53 14.90 -9.58
C LYS A 284 -7.62 13.46 -9.13
N VAL A 285 -8.16 13.24 -7.95
CA VAL A 285 -8.46 11.90 -7.46
C VAL A 285 -9.96 11.69 -7.51
N VAL A 286 -10.39 10.56 -8.07
CA VAL A 286 -11.77 10.12 -7.98
C VAL A 286 -11.83 8.77 -7.29
N ALA A 287 -12.84 8.55 -6.46
CA ALA A 287 -13.06 7.32 -5.73
C ALA A 287 -14.50 6.84 -5.96
N TYR A 288 -14.63 5.56 -6.29
CA TYR A 288 -15.90 4.87 -6.48
C TYR A 288 -15.98 3.75 -5.46
N ASP A 289 -16.99 3.78 -4.60
CA ASP A 289 -17.21 2.75 -3.56
C ASP A 289 -18.43 1.89 -3.93
N PRO A 290 -18.28 0.84 -4.76
CA PRO A 290 -19.28 -0.21 -4.80
C PRO A 290 -19.28 -0.94 -3.44
N PRO A 291 -20.36 -0.90 -2.66
CA PRO A 291 -20.45 -1.69 -1.43
C PRO A 291 -20.23 -3.18 -1.75
N GLY A 292 -19.71 -3.93 -0.78
CA GLY A 292 -19.65 -5.39 -0.89
C GLY A 292 -21.06 -5.97 -0.93
N GLU A 293 -21.42 -6.66 -2.02
CA GLU A 293 -22.62 -7.50 -2.03
C GLU A 293 -22.39 -8.74 -1.15
N ASN A 294 -23.46 -9.24 -0.51
CA ASN A 294 -23.42 -10.45 0.30
C ASN A 294 -23.50 -11.75 -0.53
N ASP A 295 -23.89 -11.67 -1.81
CA ASP A 295 -24.39 -12.84 -2.54
C ASP A 295 -23.44 -13.39 -3.64
N GLU A 296 -22.42 -12.64 -4.06
CA GLU A 296 -21.43 -13.12 -5.05
C GLU A 296 -20.15 -13.62 -4.35
N GLY A 297 -20.13 -14.90 -3.97
CA GLY A 297 -18.88 -15.61 -3.65
C GLY A 297 -18.12 -15.00 -2.46
N PHE A 298 -18.67 -15.21 -1.27
CA PHE A 298 -18.03 -14.89 0.01
C PHE A 298 -16.58 -15.40 0.06
N GLN A 299 -15.62 -14.47 0.12
CA GLN A 299 -14.24 -14.79 0.45
C GLN A 299 -13.85 -14.10 1.77
N GLU A 300 -13.43 -14.94 2.71
CA GLU A 300 -12.75 -14.54 3.94
C GLU A 300 -11.26 -14.63 3.71
N ILE A 301 -10.52 -13.68 4.26
CA ILE A 301 -9.07 -13.77 4.35
C ILE A 301 -8.65 -13.44 5.76
N ILE A 302 -7.89 -14.34 6.36
CA ILE A 302 -7.16 -14.09 7.59
C ILE A 302 -5.68 -13.98 7.25
N ILE A 303 -5.05 -12.97 7.86
CA ILE A 303 -3.68 -12.56 7.58
C ILE A 303 -2.87 -12.64 8.86
N ASP A 304 -1.69 -13.25 8.80
CA ASP A 304 -0.70 -13.24 9.86
C ASP A 304 -0.17 -11.81 10.06
N GLU A 305 -0.55 -11.23 11.19
CA GLU A 305 -0.22 -9.87 11.57
C GLU A 305 1.30 -9.69 11.72
N ALA A 306 1.98 -10.65 12.34
CA ALA A 306 3.42 -10.60 12.56
C ALA A 306 4.15 -10.61 11.22
N VAL A 307 3.80 -11.52 10.31
CA VAL A 307 4.40 -11.56 8.96
C VAL A 307 4.24 -10.21 8.26
N CYS A 308 3.02 -9.65 8.23
CA CYS A 308 2.77 -8.39 7.52
C CYS A 308 3.51 -7.20 8.14
N LYS A 309 3.48 -7.04 9.47
CA LYS A 309 4.14 -5.93 10.15
C LYS A 309 5.66 -6.04 10.07
N LEU A 310 6.22 -7.24 10.25
CA LEU A 310 7.66 -7.46 10.12
C LEU A 310 8.15 -7.18 8.70
N LEU A 311 7.38 -7.50 7.66
CA LEU A 311 7.71 -7.11 6.28
C LEU A 311 7.75 -5.58 6.09
N LYS A 312 6.85 -4.83 6.74
CA LYS A 312 6.89 -3.35 6.71
C LYS A 312 8.09 -2.77 7.46
N ILE A 313 8.48 -3.40 8.56
CA ILE A 313 9.69 -3.03 9.31
C ILE A 313 10.93 -3.32 8.46
N ALA A 314 11.02 -4.52 7.85
CA ALA A 314 12.08 -4.88 6.90
C ALA A 314 12.19 -3.87 5.76
N GLU A 315 11.05 -3.48 5.17
CA GLU A 315 10.98 -2.48 4.12
C GLU A 315 11.58 -1.13 4.56
N SER A 316 11.26 -0.70 5.76
CA SER A 316 11.72 0.58 6.30
C SER A 316 13.21 0.55 6.62
N LEU A 317 13.71 -0.57 7.17
CA LEU A 317 15.15 -0.80 7.37
C LEU A 317 15.91 -0.73 6.04
N ASP A 318 15.42 -1.42 5.01
CA ASP A 318 16.06 -1.39 3.69
C ASP A 318 16.07 0.02 3.07
N GLN A 319 14.96 0.76 3.20
CA GLN A 319 14.86 2.15 2.74
C GLN A 319 15.82 3.08 3.51
N PHE A 320 15.93 2.90 4.82
CA PHE A 320 16.84 3.67 5.67
C PHE A 320 18.31 3.37 5.35
N HIS A 321 18.66 2.09 5.14
CA HIS A 321 20.00 1.69 4.72
C HIS A 321 20.36 2.23 3.34
N ALA A 322 19.39 2.30 2.43
CA ALA A 322 19.60 2.80 1.07
C ALA A 322 19.85 4.32 0.99
N ILE A 323 19.52 5.08 2.04
CA ILE A 323 19.85 6.51 2.13
C ILE A 323 21.32 6.66 2.53
N ASN A 324 22.12 7.13 1.58
CA ASN A 324 23.56 7.28 1.71
C ASN A 324 23.94 8.67 2.23
N THR A 325 23.49 9.00 3.42
CA THR A 325 23.87 10.21 4.16
C THR A 325 24.39 9.83 5.54
N GLU A 326 25.09 10.76 6.19
CA GLU A 326 25.53 10.60 7.56
C GLU A 326 24.33 10.37 8.49
N THR A 327 24.54 9.48 9.47
CA THR A 327 23.57 9.15 10.50
C THR A 327 23.89 9.93 11.77
N TYR A 328 22.88 10.43 12.46
CA TYR A 328 23.03 10.97 13.82
C TYR A 328 21.95 10.41 14.74
N THR A 329 22.18 10.49 16.05
CA THR A 329 21.24 9.97 17.05
C THR A 329 20.63 11.11 17.85
N GLU A 330 19.30 11.12 17.95
CA GLU A 330 18.52 12.09 18.71
C GLU A 330 17.37 11.35 19.40
N GLU A 331 17.23 11.47 20.73
CA GLU A 331 16.12 10.88 21.50
C GLU A 331 15.86 9.37 21.24
N LYS A 332 16.93 8.55 21.12
CA LYS A 332 16.88 7.11 20.79
C LYS A 332 16.44 6.77 19.36
N TRP A 333 16.42 7.76 18.48
CA TRP A 333 16.19 7.61 17.05
C TRP A 333 17.50 7.79 16.30
N GLU A 334 17.73 6.96 15.28
CA GLU A 334 18.76 7.22 14.27
C GLU A 334 18.13 7.97 13.09
N TRP A 335 18.67 9.14 12.80
CA TRP A 335 18.20 10.05 11.76
C TRP A 335 19.13 10.07 10.56
N LYS A 336 18.54 10.24 9.38
CA LYS A 336 19.23 10.51 8.12
C LYS A 336 18.52 11.61 7.35
N SER A 337 19.28 12.52 6.78
CA SER A 337 18.75 13.50 5.83
C SER A 337 18.58 12.88 4.44
N VAL A 338 17.49 13.21 3.74
CA VAL A 338 17.26 12.73 2.37
C VAL A 338 17.80 13.76 1.40
N SER A 339 19.05 13.58 0.96
CA SER A 339 19.79 14.58 0.16
C SER A 339 19.10 15.01 -1.14
N GLN A 340 18.20 14.19 -1.68
CA GLN A 340 17.46 14.48 -2.91
C GLN A 340 16.25 15.40 -2.69
N THR A 341 15.91 15.69 -1.44
CA THR A 341 14.85 16.62 -1.04
C THR A 341 15.42 17.53 0.04
N GLU A 342 15.77 18.76 -0.34
CA GLU A 342 16.17 19.78 0.64
C GLU A 342 15.08 19.84 1.71
N ASN A 343 15.44 19.62 2.98
CA ASN A 343 14.57 19.70 4.15
C ASN A 343 13.81 18.42 4.56
N LEU A 344 14.13 17.23 4.06
CA LEU A 344 13.50 16.01 4.56
C LEU A 344 14.48 15.16 5.36
N GLU A 345 14.04 14.66 6.51
CA GLU A 345 14.77 13.66 7.28
C GLU A 345 13.87 12.49 7.63
N ILE A 346 14.48 11.32 7.78
CA ILE A 346 13.78 10.12 8.24
C ILE A 346 14.51 9.52 9.43
N ALA A 347 13.77 8.79 10.26
CA ALA A 347 14.35 8.08 11.39
C ALA A 347 13.71 6.75 11.71
N LEU A 348 14.52 5.86 12.27
CA LEU A 348 14.10 4.61 12.89
C LEU A 348 14.61 4.56 14.35
N PRO A 349 13.92 3.84 15.25
CA PRO A 349 14.45 3.59 16.58
C PRO A 349 15.83 2.94 16.49
N SER A 350 16.83 3.46 17.20
CA SER A 350 18.22 2.96 17.11
C SER A 350 18.33 1.47 17.45
N LYS A 351 17.48 0.99 18.36
CA LYS A 351 17.48 -0.44 18.75
C LYS A 351 16.87 -1.37 17.68
N TYR A 352 16.20 -0.86 16.63
CA TYR A 352 15.74 -1.71 15.52
C TYR A 352 16.90 -2.42 14.82
N PHE A 353 18.06 -1.76 14.66
CA PHE A 353 19.22 -2.33 13.98
C PHE A 353 19.82 -3.53 14.72
N ASN A 354 19.70 -3.54 16.06
CA ASN A 354 20.10 -4.69 16.88
C ASN A 354 19.19 -5.92 16.69
N LEU A 355 17.96 -5.71 16.21
CA LEU A 355 16.96 -6.76 16.00
C LEU A 355 16.87 -7.20 14.53
N GLU A 356 17.54 -6.50 13.61
CA GLU A 356 17.41 -6.71 12.17
C GLU A 356 17.82 -8.12 11.74
N VAL A 357 18.91 -8.66 12.28
CA VAL A 357 19.39 -10.01 11.94
C VAL A 357 18.35 -11.06 12.28
N ARG A 358 17.79 -11.00 13.51
CA ARG A 358 16.72 -11.91 13.95
C ARG A 358 15.47 -11.78 13.10
N LEU A 359 15.05 -10.55 12.79
CA LEU A 359 13.91 -10.31 11.91
C LEU A 359 14.11 -10.94 10.53
N ARG A 360 15.26 -10.71 9.89
CA ARG A 360 15.55 -11.24 8.56
C ARG A 360 15.66 -12.76 8.55
N ALA A 361 16.35 -13.34 9.53
CA ALA A 361 16.51 -14.78 9.65
C ALA A 361 15.14 -15.45 9.87
N SER A 362 14.39 -15.05 10.89
CA SER A 362 13.11 -15.68 11.22
C SER A 362 12.09 -15.52 10.09
N LEU A 363 11.90 -14.31 9.57
CA LEU A 363 10.93 -14.04 8.52
C LEU A 363 11.35 -14.66 7.18
N GLY A 364 12.65 -14.60 6.84
CA GLY A 364 13.20 -15.16 5.61
C GLY A 364 13.11 -16.68 5.55
N LEU A 365 13.40 -17.37 6.67
CA LEU A 365 13.23 -18.82 6.79
C LEU A 365 11.75 -19.22 6.73
N PHE A 366 10.85 -18.46 7.36
CA PHE A 366 9.41 -18.70 7.25
C PHE A 366 8.90 -18.54 5.80
N LEU A 367 9.33 -17.49 5.09
CA LEU A 367 8.98 -17.34 3.67
C LEU A 367 9.57 -18.47 2.82
N LEU A 368 10.77 -18.97 3.16
CA LEU A 368 11.40 -20.07 2.43
C LEU A 368 10.57 -21.35 2.54
N VAL A 369 10.07 -21.66 3.74
CA VAL A 369 9.14 -22.78 3.96
C VAL A 369 7.92 -22.65 3.06
N ASN A 370 7.22 -21.51 3.12
CA ASN A 370 6.03 -21.28 2.30
C ASN A 370 6.33 -21.40 0.79
N GLU A 371 7.42 -20.79 0.32
CA GLU A 371 7.78 -20.79 -1.10
C GLU A 371 8.12 -22.18 -1.64
N ILE A 372 8.81 -23.01 -0.86
CA ILE A 372 9.10 -24.39 -1.25
C ILE A 372 7.80 -25.21 -1.23
N ILE A 373 6.96 -25.08 -0.19
CA ILE A 373 5.70 -25.83 -0.09
C ILE A 373 4.77 -25.49 -1.26
N GLU A 374 4.51 -24.20 -1.50
CA GLU A 374 3.70 -23.73 -2.64
C GLU A 374 4.21 -24.29 -3.98
N LYS A 375 5.53 -24.35 -4.18
CA LYS A 375 6.13 -24.85 -5.42
C LYS A 375 5.91 -26.35 -5.64
N TYR A 376 5.89 -27.15 -4.59
CA TYR A 376 5.86 -28.61 -4.70
C TYR A 376 4.49 -29.22 -4.45
N LYS A 377 3.59 -28.54 -3.73
CA LYS A 377 2.18 -28.94 -3.60
C LYS A 377 1.48 -28.97 -4.94
N GLU A 378 1.72 -27.96 -5.79
CA GLU A 378 1.18 -27.89 -7.16
C GLU A 378 1.68 -29.03 -8.07
N ARG A 379 2.77 -29.69 -7.67
CA ARG A 379 3.42 -30.78 -8.41
C ARG A 379 3.09 -32.16 -7.84
N THR A 380 2.22 -32.26 -6.83
CA THR A 380 1.87 -33.52 -6.15
C THR A 380 3.09 -34.27 -5.58
N GLN A 381 4.14 -33.54 -5.19
CA GLN A 381 5.41 -34.11 -4.68
C GLN A 381 5.58 -33.92 -3.16
N TRP A 382 4.50 -34.03 -2.40
CA TRP A 382 4.56 -33.83 -0.96
C TRP A 382 5.13 -35.04 -0.21
N SER A 383 6.18 -34.80 0.58
CA SER A 383 6.54 -35.60 1.76
C SER A 383 7.44 -34.73 2.64
N ALA A 384 7.28 -34.79 3.97
CA ALA A 384 8.11 -34.01 4.89
C ALA A 384 9.61 -34.22 4.64
N LYS A 385 10.05 -35.47 4.40
CA LYS A 385 11.45 -35.78 4.07
C LYS A 385 11.96 -35.02 2.85
N PHE A 386 11.23 -35.06 1.73
CA PHE A 386 11.62 -34.35 0.52
C PHE A 386 11.70 -32.83 0.76
N MET A 387 10.78 -32.29 1.54
CA MET A 387 10.71 -30.88 1.88
C MET A 387 11.88 -30.44 2.75
N ILE A 388 12.22 -31.23 3.77
CA ILE A 388 13.38 -31.03 4.64
C ILE A 388 14.67 -31.02 3.82
N GLU A 389 14.88 -32.00 2.95
CA GLU A 389 16.06 -32.05 2.06
C GLU A 389 16.16 -30.80 1.18
N ARG A 390 15.04 -30.30 0.65
CA ARG A 390 15.01 -29.06 -0.15
C ARG A 390 15.29 -27.83 0.69
N LEU A 391 14.71 -27.73 1.89
CA LEU A 391 14.94 -26.62 2.80
C LEU A 391 16.41 -26.54 3.20
N GLU A 392 17.00 -27.65 3.66
CA GLU A 392 18.41 -27.73 4.03
C GLU A 392 19.33 -27.28 2.89
N ASN A 393 19.11 -27.79 1.68
CA ASN A 393 19.91 -27.42 0.52
C ASN A 393 19.81 -25.91 0.20
N ASN A 394 18.61 -25.32 0.31
CA ASN A 394 18.45 -23.88 0.08
C ASN A 394 19.08 -23.06 1.20
N ILE A 395 18.89 -23.43 2.47
CA ILE A 395 19.49 -22.74 3.62
C ILE A 395 21.02 -22.76 3.51
N ASN A 396 21.60 -23.91 3.18
CA ASN A 396 23.05 -24.07 3.01
C ASN A 396 23.62 -23.31 1.80
N SER A 397 22.78 -22.85 0.86
CA SER A 397 23.23 -22.03 -0.27
C SER A 397 23.49 -20.57 0.11
N TYR A 398 23.00 -20.13 1.28
CA TYR A 398 23.27 -18.80 1.80
C TYR A 398 24.53 -18.79 2.67
N HIS A 399 25.28 -17.70 2.59
CA HIS A 399 26.43 -17.46 3.46
C HIS A 399 25.97 -16.77 4.75
N PHE A 400 25.66 -17.57 5.78
CA PHE A 400 25.29 -17.06 7.10
C PHE A 400 26.48 -17.02 8.06
N ASP A 401 26.55 -15.95 8.86
CA ASP A 401 27.49 -15.75 9.95
C ASP A 401 26.78 -15.31 11.24
N GLY A 402 27.52 -15.29 12.35
CA GLY A 402 27.06 -14.77 13.64
C GLY A 402 25.70 -15.32 14.13
N GLU A 403 24.82 -14.40 14.54
CA GLU A 403 23.45 -14.72 14.99
C GLU A 403 22.62 -15.37 13.87
N TYR A 404 22.84 -14.97 12.61
CA TYR A 404 22.12 -15.53 11.45
C TYR A 404 22.34 -17.03 11.33
N LYS A 405 23.60 -17.45 11.41
CA LYS A 405 24.00 -18.87 11.37
C LYS A 405 23.43 -19.64 12.55
N THR A 406 23.44 -19.04 13.74
CA THR A 406 22.90 -19.68 14.95
C THR A 406 21.41 -19.98 14.79
N ILE A 407 20.63 -19.04 14.26
CA ILE A 407 19.20 -19.22 14.00
C ILE A 407 18.97 -20.28 12.91
N SER A 408 19.72 -20.22 11.80
CA SER A 408 19.54 -21.17 10.69
C SER A 408 19.89 -22.61 11.07
N ASP A 409 20.99 -22.81 11.80
CA ASP A 409 21.44 -24.15 12.23
C ASP A 409 20.42 -24.77 13.20
N ALA A 410 19.92 -23.96 14.14
CA ALA A 410 18.88 -24.38 15.07
C ALA A 410 17.57 -24.74 14.33
N PHE A 411 17.20 -23.94 13.32
CA PHE A 411 16.03 -24.21 12.49
C PHE A 411 16.17 -25.49 11.66
N ILE A 412 17.36 -25.78 11.10
CA ILE A 412 17.64 -27.04 10.39
C ILE A 412 17.42 -28.24 11.33
N VAL A 413 17.94 -28.17 12.56
CA VAL A 413 17.74 -29.24 13.56
C VAL A 413 16.26 -29.42 13.86
N PHE A 414 15.51 -28.32 13.99
CA PHE A 414 14.07 -28.36 14.22
C PHE A 414 13.31 -29.03 13.07
N ILE A 415 13.51 -28.60 11.81
CA ILE A 415 12.75 -29.17 10.69
C ILE A 415 13.06 -30.64 10.46
N LYS A 416 14.28 -31.12 10.79
CA LYS A 416 14.63 -32.55 10.76
C LYS A 416 13.75 -33.40 11.68
N ASN A 417 13.29 -32.82 12.79
CA ASN A 417 12.38 -33.46 13.73
C ASN A 417 10.90 -33.37 13.31
N LEU A 418 10.59 -32.72 12.18
CA LEU A 418 9.26 -32.67 11.58
C LEU A 418 9.07 -33.72 10.47
N ASN A 419 9.92 -34.75 10.44
CA ASN A 419 9.90 -35.81 9.42
C ASN A 419 8.56 -36.58 9.35
N ASP A 420 7.79 -36.58 10.44
CA ASP A 420 6.49 -37.26 10.55
C ASP A 420 5.30 -36.34 10.24
N ALA A 421 5.51 -35.08 9.84
CA ALA A 421 4.42 -34.17 9.50
C ALA A 421 3.74 -34.58 8.18
N GLU A 422 2.51 -35.10 8.28
CA GLU A 422 1.77 -35.61 7.12
C GLU A 422 1.11 -34.50 6.29
N GLU A 423 0.80 -33.34 6.88
CA GLU A 423 0.10 -32.24 6.22
C GLU A 423 0.97 -30.97 6.06
N GLU A 424 0.83 -30.31 4.90
CA GLU A 424 1.56 -29.09 4.52
C GLU A 424 1.32 -27.94 5.51
N ASP A 425 0.05 -27.73 5.88
CA ASP A 425 -0.36 -26.64 6.77
C ASP A 425 0.20 -26.83 8.18
N VAL A 426 0.29 -28.08 8.65
CA VAL A 426 0.90 -28.42 9.95
C VAL A 426 2.39 -28.07 9.94
N PHE A 427 3.11 -28.41 8.88
CA PHE A 427 4.53 -28.08 8.74
C PHE A 427 4.77 -26.56 8.73
N ILE A 428 3.93 -25.80 8.03
CA ILE A 428 3.99 -24.32 8.00
C ILE A 428 3.74 -23.75 9.39
N VAL A 429 2.68 -24.19 10.07
CA VAL A 429 2.30 -23.70 11.40
C VAL A 429 3.40 -23.98 12.43
N GLN A 430 3.94 -25.20 12.45
CA GLN A 430 5.03 -25.58 13.35
C GLN A 430 6.31 -24.79 13.08
N SER A 431 6.67 -24.59 11.80
CA SER A 431 7.80 -23.73 11.42
C SER A 431 7.61 -22.28 11.87
N ARG A 432 6.40 -21.74 11.67
CA ARG A 432 6.03 -20.39 12.11
C ARG A 432 6.11 -20.22 13.62
N GLN A 433 5.66 -21.22 14.38
CA GLN A 433 5.72 -21.22 15.85
C GLN A 433 7.16 -21.29 16.35
N TYR A 434 7.99 -22.15 15.76
CA TYR A 434 9.40 -22.27 16.13
C TYR A 434 10.18 -20.97 15.88
N LEU A 435 9.94 -20.33 14.75
CA LEU A 435 10.59 -19.05 14.38
C LEU A 435 10.06 -17.86 15.20
N ASP A 436 9.02 -18.08 16.01
CA ASP A 436 8.42 -17.15 16.99
C ASP A 436 8.24 -15.72 16.47
N LEU A 437 7.60 -15.59 15.31
CA LEU A 437 7.42 -14.29 14.65
C LEU A 437 6.65 -13.28 15.52
N ASP A 438 5.77 -13.75 16.40
CA ASP A 438 5.06 -12.86 17.33
C ASP A 438 6.00 -12.26 18.36
N ARG A 439 6.94 -13.05 18.89
CA ARG A 439 7.97 -12.51 19.79
C ARG A 439 8.85 -11.51 19.08
N VAL A 440 9.29 -11.82 17.85
CA VAL A 440 10.08 -10.87 17.06
C VAL A 440 9.30 -9.56 16.91
N LEU A 441 8.03 -9.61 16.50
CA LEU A 441 7.20 -8.40 16.42
C LEU A 441 7.09 -7.67 17.76
N ARG A 442 6.84 -8.37 18.87
CA ARG A 442 6.75 -7.77 20.21
C ARG A 442 8.05 -7.07 20.62
N GLU A 443 9.22 -7.60 20.25
CA GLU A 443 10.51 -6.96 20.51
C GLU A 443 10.62 -5.60 19.78
N PHE A 444 10.18 -5.52 18.51
CA PHE A 444 10.11 -4.25 17.78
C PHE A 444 9.07 -3.29 18.35
N ASP A 445 7.85 -3.77 18.67
CA ASP A 445 6.79 -2.95 19.26
C ASP A 445 7.22 -2.36 20.61
N ALA A 446 7.92 -3.13 21.44
CA ALA A 446 8.46 -2.66 22.72
C ALA A 446 9.50 -1.54 22.52
N VAL A 447 10.39 -1.69 21.54
CA VAL A 447 11.36 -0.64 21.19
C VAL A 447 10.66 0.63 20.70
N LEU A 448 9.65 0.50 19.84
CA LEU A 448 8.90 1.65 19.34
C LEU A 448 8.17 2.39 20.47
N GLN A 449 7.52 1.64 21.37
CA GLN A 449 6.85 2.20 22.55
C GLN A 449 7.85 2.93 23.46
N GLU A 450 9.03 2.36 23.68
CA GLU A 450 10.09 3.00 24.47
C GLU A 450 10.47 4.37 23.89
N CYS A 451 10.64 4.47 22.57
CA CYS A 451 10.95 5.72 21.86
C CYS A 451 9.79 6.72 21.88
N GLN A 452 8.55 6.27 21.80
CA GLN A 452 7.36 7.12 21.88
C GLN A 452 7.15 7.71 23.27
N LEU A 453 7.50 6.97 24.33
CA LEU A 453 7.39 7.44 25.72
C LEU A 453 8.52 8.40 26.09
N SER A 454 9.71 8.24 25.51
CA SER A 454 10.86 9.12 25.79
C SER A 454 10.91 10.37 24.94
N SER A 455 10.15 10.42 23.85
CA SER A 455 10.20 11.57 22.96
C SER A 455 9.23 12.66 23.39
N THR A 456 9.67 13.91 23.26
CA THR A 456 8.81 15.09 23.43
C THR A 456 7.87 15.30 22.24
N PHE A 457 7.88 14.39 21.26
CA PHE A 457 6.97 14.42 20.12
C PHE A 457 5.55 14.23 20.62
N SER A 458 4.77 15.30 20.61
CA SER A 458 3.33 15.26 20.87
C SER A 458 2.73 14.08 20.11
N GLN A 459 2.06 13.17 20.82
CA GLN A 459 1.22 12.19 20.14
C GLN A 459 0.26 12.96 19.22
N PRO A 460 0.02 12.50 17.98
CA PRO A 460 -0.83 13.18 17.01
C PRO A 460 -2.30 13.03 17.39
N ASN A 461 -2.67 13.66 18.50
CA ASN A 461 -4.02 14.02 18.84
C ASN A 461 -4.28 15.37 18.18
N ASP A 462 -5.36 15.39 17.44
CA ASP A 462 -5.95 16.55 16.77
C ASP A 462 -5.50 16.95 15.37
N ILE A 463 -6.58 17.09 14.60
CA ILE A 463 -6.72 17.55 13.25
C ILE A 463 -6.42 19.05 13.26
N GLN A 464 -5.12 19.42 13.30
CA GLN A 464 -4.60 20.71 12.84
C GLN A 464 -3.08 20.86 12.96
N ASP A 465 -2.31 19.79 13.19
CA ASP A 465 -0.87 19.96 13.37
C ASP A 465 -0.17 20.37 12.07
N GLU A 466 0.30 21.63 12.08
CA GLU A 466 1.48 22.14 11.39
C GLU A 466 2.78 21.42 11.81
N GLY A 467 2.67 20.26 12.47
CA GLY A 467 3.76 19.44 12.96
C GLY A 467 4.54 18.80 11.82
N THR A 468 5.86 19.00 11.85
CA THR A 468 6.82 18.53 10.86
C THR A 468 6.94 17.01 10.78
N ASN A 469 6.52 16.27 11.81
CA ASN A 469 6.85 14.85 11.98
C ASN A 469 5.65 13.94 11.71
N VAL A 470 5.85 12.91 10.90
CA VAL A 470 4.82 11.92 10.53
C VAL A 470 5.36 10.52 10.72
N MET A 471 4.60 9.67 11.42
CA MET A 471 4.97 8.27 11.65
C MET A 471 4.27 7.33 10.67
N MET A 472 5.04 6.36 10.15
CA MET A 472 4.54 5.24 9.37
C MET A 472 4.12 4.06 10.25
N SER A 473 3.33 3.14 9.70
CA SER A 473 2.89 1.95 10.45
C SER A 473 4.03 0.95 10.75
N SER A 474 5.24 1.16 10.21
CA SER A 474 6.45 0.41 10.53
C SER A 474 7.22 0.99 11.74
N GLY A 475 6.81 2.16 12.22
CA GLY A 475 7.55 2.93 13.23
C GLY A 475 8.58 3.91 12.65
N MET A 476 8.73 4.01 11.33
CA MET A 476 9.58 5.03 10.71
C MET A 476 8.99 6.44 10.87
N LEU A 477 9.80 7.38 11.33
CA LEU A 477 9.48 8.81 11.38
C LEU A 477 9.98 9.52 10.13
N ILE A 478 9.23 10.52 9.68
CA ILE A 478 9.58 11.39 8.57
C ILE A 478 9.35 12.82 9.04
N ARG A 479 10.35 13.71 8.90
CA ARG A 479 10.19 15.12 9.24
C ARG A 479 10.63 16.08 8.15
N GLU A 480 9.98 17.23 8.10
CA GLU A 480 10.46 18.38 7.34
C GLU A 480 11.27 19.31 8.24
N THR A 481 12.53 19.61 7.90
CA THR A 481 13.38 20.53 8.65
C THR A 481 13.25 21.95 8.11
N VAL A 482 12.85 22.90 8.96
CA VAL A 482 12.89 24.31 8.56
C VAL A 482 14.35 24.72 8.46
N ARG A 483 14.86 25.03 7.26
CA ARG A 483 16.15 25.74 7.11
C ARG A 483 16.04 27.02 7.93
N LYS A 484 16.86 27.16 8.98
CA LYS A 484 17.17 28.48 9.52
C LYS A 484 17.82 29.25 8.37
N ALA A 485 17.10 30.26 7.88
CA ALA A 485 17.57 31.17 6.83
C ALA A 485 18.79 31.96 7.29
#